data_AF-A0A9E3W1K8-F1
#
_entry.id   AF-A0A9E3W1K8-F1
#
_cell.length_a   1.000
_cell.length_b   1.000
_cell.length_c   1.000
_cell.angle_alpha   90.00
_cell.angle_beta   90.00
_cell.angle_gamma   90.00
#
_symmetry.space_group_name_H-M   'P 1'
#
loop_
_entity.id
_entity.type
_entity.pdbx_description
1 polymer ?
#
loop_
_entity_poly.entity_id
_entity_poly.type
_entity_poly.pdbx_seq_one_letter_code
_entity_poly.pdbx_strand_id
1 'polypeptide(L)'
;MMGACMTDLQGRRASIMGMDADGKYQIINAKVPLAEMDKYSTALSSITSGRGTYSMKYAEYAQVPGDVQTKLLKEYEESLNEEE
;
A
#
# COMPACT_ATOMS: atom_id res chain seq x y z
N MET A 1 3.69 18.08 -3.89
CA MET A 1 4.02 16.65 -4.16
C MET A 1 3.80 15.78 -2.93
N MET A 2 4.24 16.21 -1.73
CA MET A 2 4.04 15.46 -0.48
C MET A 2 2.57 15.14 -0.16
N GLY A 3 1.68 16.15 -0.21
CA GLY A 3 0.26 15.95 0.08
C GLY A 3 -0.43 14.94 -0.85
N ALA A 4 -0.09 14.94 -2.14
CA ALA A 4 -0.63 13.97 -3.10
C ALA A 4 -0.16 12.53 -2.79
N CYS A 5 1.09 12.35 -2.34
CA CYS A 5 1.59 11.04 -1.90
C CYS A 5 0.88 10.57 -0.63
N MET A 6 0.59 11.48 0.30
CA MET A 6 -0.17 11.16 1.51
C MET A 6 -1.61 10.75 1.20
N THR A 7 -2.28 11.46 0.30
CA THR A 7 -3.66 11.13 -0.09
C THR A 7 -3.72 9.76 -0.77
N ASP A 8 -2.76 9.43 -1.64
CA ASP A 8 -2.70 8.10 -2.27
C ASP A 8 -2.45 6.99 -1.24
N LEU A 9 -1.51 7.19 -0.31
CA LEU A 9 -1.25 6.24 0.77
C LEU A 9 -2.49 6.04 1.67
N GLN A 10 -3.18 7.12 2.05
CA GLN A 10 -4.42 7.03 2.82
C GLN A 10 -5.51 6.25 2.07
N GLY A 11 -5.65 6.46 0.75
CA GLY A 11 -6.58 5.69 -0.09
C GLY A 11 -6.26 4.19 -0.11
N ARG A 12 -4.98 3.83 0.00
CA ARG A 12 -4.48 2.44 0.06
C ARG A 12 -4.51 1.82 1.46
N ARG A 13 -5.29 2.39 2.38
CA ARG A 13 -5.39 1.94 3.77
C ARG A 13 -4.04 1.95 4.50
N ALA A 14 -3.13 2.85 4.10
CA ALA A 14 -1.87 3.04 4.80
C ALA A 14 -2.09 3.70 6.16
N SER A 15 -1.36 3.22 7.17
CA SER A 15 -1.19 3.90 8.44
C SER A 15 0.10 4.70 8.40
N ILE A 16 0.01 6.04 8.43
CA ILE A 16 1.18 6.92 8.47
C ILE A 16 1.79 6.85 9.87
N MET A 17 3.02 6.34 9.95
CA MET A 17 3.78 6.23 11.20
C MET A 17 4.49 7.53 11.55
N GLY A 18 4.91 8.28 10.52
CA GLY A 18 5.64 9.53 10.71
C GLY A 18 6.16 10.09 9.41
N MET A 19 6.76 11.27 9.52
CA MET A 19 7.41 11.97 8.42
C MET A 19 8.77 12.44 8.89
N ASP A 20 9.80 12.13 8.10
CA ASP A 20 11.15 12.61 8.30
C ASP A 20 11.54 13.53 7.14
N ALA A 21 12.46 14.45 7.40
CA ALA A 21 13.03 15.33 6.38
C ALA A 21 14.52 15.02 6.25
N ASP A 22 14.96 14.66 5.05
CA ASP A 22 16.37 14.47 4.72
C ASP A 22 16.81 15.50 3.69
N GLY A 23 17.30 16.63 4.20
CA GLY A 23 17.74 17.78 3.40
C GLY A 23 16.61 18.33 2.52
N LYS A 24 16.69 18.07 1.21
CA LYS A 24 15.66 18.49 0.22
C LYS A 24 14.56 17.46 0.02
N TYR A 25 14.70 16.26 0.58
CA TYR A 25 13.76 15.17 0.45
C TYR A 25 12.87 15.05 1.69
N GLN A 26 11.65 14.57 1.48
CA GLN A 26 10.70 14.25 2.54
C GLN A 26 10.49 12.74 2.49
N ILE A 27 10.71 12.08 3.63
CA ILE A 27 10.57 10.65 3.80
C ILE A 27 9.26 10.43 4.56
N ILE A 28 8.35 9.65 3.97
CA ILE A 28 7.08 9.30 4.60
C ILE A 28 7.19 7.85 5.05
N ASN A 29 7.09 7.63 6.35
CA ASN A 29 7.07 6.30 6.94
C ASN A 29 5.62 5.87 7.11
N ALA A 30 5.22 4.78 6.46
CA ALA A 30 3.87 4.26 6.53
C ALA A 30 3.85 2.73 6.51
N LYS A 31 2.89 2.15 7.22
CA LYS A 31 2.55 0.72 7.11
C LYS A 31 1.41 0.59 6.10
N VAL A 32 1.60 -0.19 5.05
CA VAL A 32 0.58 -0.43 4.01
C VAL A 32 0.35 -1.93 3.87
N PRO A 33 -0.90 -2.39 3.75
CA PRO A 33 -1.18 -3.77 3.38
C PRO A 33 -0.56 -4.10 2.02
N LEU A 34 0.19 -5.21 1.93
CA LEU A 34 0.83 -5.63 0.67
C LEU A 34 -0.19 -5.79 -0.48
N ALA A 35 -1.41 -6.23 -0.17
CA ALA A 35 -2.50 -6.37 -1.13
C ALA A 35 -2.86 -5.06 -1.87
N GLU A 36 -2.60 -3.90 -1.25
CA GLU A 36 -2.91 -2.58 -1.81
C GLU A 36 -1.72 -1.93 -2.50
N MET A 37 -0.55 -2.59 -2.54
CA MET A 37 0.66 -2.06 -3.16
C MET A 37 0.82 -2.47 -4.63
N ASP A 38 -0.15 -3.18 -5.21
CA ASP A 38 -0.13 -3.46 -6.64
C ASP A 38 -0.11 -2.16 -7.45
N LYS A 39 0.79 -2.13 -8.44
CA LYS A 39 1.05 -0.99 -9.33
C LYS A 39 1.40 0.34 -8.63
N TYR A 40 1.81 0.29 -7.34
CA TYR A 40 2.20 1.52 -6.62
C TYR A 40 3.37 2.25 -7.29
N SER A 41 4.32 1.52 -7.89
CA SER A 41 5.44 2.12 -8.62
C SER A 41 4.98 3.08 -9.74
N THR A 42 3.94 2.70 -10.48
CA THR A 42 3.39 3.52 -11.57
C THR A 42 2.65 4.73 -11.01
N ALA A 43 1.84 4.53 -9.96
CA ALA A 43 1.11 5.62 -9.30
C ALA A 43 2.08 6.65 -8.70
N LEU A 44 3.11 6.20 -8.00
CA LEU A 44 4.14 7.06 -7.42
C LEU A 44 4.88 7.85 -8.49
N SER A 45 5.26 7.21 -9.59
CA SER A 45 5.91 7.91 -10.71
C SER A 45 5.00 9.01 -11.27
N SER A 46 3.70 8.76 -11.42
CA SER A 46 2.73 9.77 -11.88
C SER A 46 2.58 10.92 -10.88
N ILE A 47 2.48 10.64 -9.58
CA ILE A 47 2.28 11.64 -8.51
C ILE A 47 3.52 12.54 -8.34
N THR A 48 4.71 11.94 -8.46
CA THR A 48 5.99 12.63 -8.23
C THR A 48 6.66 13.09 -9.52
N SER A 49 5.99 12.92 -10.67
CA SER A 49 6.55 13.19 -12.00
C SER A 49 7.90 12.51 -12.22
N GLY A 50 8.03 11.26 -11.75
CA GLY A 50 9.23 10.43 -11.88
C GLY A 50 10.36 10.76 -10.89
N ARG A 51 10.14 11.62 -9.90
CA ARG A 51 11.18 12.04 -8.94
C ARG A 51 11.12 11.34 -7.58
N GLY A 52 10.08 10.54 -7.35
CA GLY A 52 9.89 9.79 -6.12
C GLY A 52 10.46 8.39 -6.21
N THR A 53 11.02 7.91 -5.11
CA THR A 53 11.42 6.52 -4.93
C THR A 53 10.73 5.99 -3.67
N TYR A 54 10.37 4.71 -3.68
CA TYR A 54 9.84 4.04 -2.51
C TYR A 54 10.63 2.76 -2.25
N SER A 55 10.62 2.34 -0.99
CA SER A 55 11.14 1.04 -0.58
C SER A 55 10.10 0.40 0.33
N MET A 56 9.97 -0.92 0.23
CA MET A 56 9.09 -1.69 1.08
C MET A 56 9.91 -2.73 1.82
N LYS A 57 9.64 -2.89 3.10
CA LYS A 57 10.20 -3.95 3.93
C LYS A 57 9.05 -4.63 4.67
N TYR A 58 9.10 -5.95 4.74
CA TYR A 58 8.18 -6.70 5.59
C TYR A 58 8.28 -6.18 7.03
N ALA A 59 7.13 -5.84 7.62
CA ALA A 59 7.03 -5.38 8.99
C ALA A 59 6.46 -6.49 9.88
N GLU A 60 5.19 -6.85 9.67
CA GLU A 60 4.45 -7.84 10.46
C GLU A 60 3.20 -8.31 9.72
N TYR A 61 2.61 -9.42 10.18
CA TYR A 61 1.25 -9.78 9.82
C TYR A 61 0.27 -9.08 10.75
N ALA A 62 -0.74 -8.43 10.18
CA ALA A 62 -1.83 -7.80 10.91
C ALA A 62 -3.16 -8.44 10.52
N GLN A 63 -4.10 -8.46 11.45
CA GLN A 63 -5.44 -8.95 11.19
C GLN A 63 -6.13 -8.06 10.15
N VAL A 64 -6.60 -8.66 9.06
CA VAL A 64 -7.39 -7.96 8.06
C VAL A 64 -8.81 -7.71 8.59
N PRO A 65 -9.47 -6.60 8.20
CA PRO A 65 -10.88 -6.39 8.51
C PRO A 65 -11.75 -7.55 8.02
N GLY A 66 -12.80 -7.91 8.77
CA GLY A 66 -13.67 -9.07 8.48
C GLY A 66 -14.31 -9.05 7.08
N ASP A 67 -14.59 -7.86 6.54
CA ASP A 67 -15.12 -7.70 5.18
C ASP A 67 -14.14 -8.18 4.12
N VAL A 68 -12.84 -7.89 4.31
CA VAL A 68 -11.76 -8.32 3.41
C VAL A 68 -11.50 -9.81 3.59
N GLN A 69 -11.58 -10.31 4.83
CA GLN A 69 -11.43 -11.73 5.12
C GLN A 69 -12.51 -12.57 4.42
N THR A 70 -13.76 -12.13 4.48
CA THR A 70 -14.88 -12.84 3.84
C THR A 70 -14.73 -12.87 2.32
N LYS A 71 -14.28 -11.75 1.72
CA LYS A 71 -14.01 -11.68 0.29
C LYS A 71 -12.89 -12.63 -0.13
N LEU A 72 -11.77 -12.63 0.62
CA LEU A 72 -10.63 -13.51 0.33
C LEU A 72 -10.99 -14.99 0.48
N LEU A 73 -11.79 -15.35 1.50
CA LEU A 73 -12.28 -16.72 1.67
C LEU A 73 -13.14 -17.15 0.49
N LYS A 74 -14.05 -16.29 0.04
CA LYS A 74 -14.90 -16.58 -1.11
C LYS A 74 -14.10 -16.75 -2.40
N GLU A 75 -13.14 -15.86 -2.65
CA GLU A 75 -12.26 -15.92 -3.83
C GLU A 75 -11.39 -17.19 -3.81
N TYR A 76 -10.97 -17.63 -2.61
CA TYR A 76 -10.26 -18.90 -2.42
C TYR A 76 -11.18 -20.12 -2.69
N GLU A 77 -12.41 -20.12 -2.17
CA GLU A 77 -13.40 -21.15 -2.45
C GLU A 77 -13.77 -21.24 -3.95
N GLU A 78 -13.88 -20.10 -4.64
CA GLU A 78 -14.12 -20.04 -6.08
C GLU A 78 -12.93 -20.62 -6.87
N SER A 79 -11.69 -20.32 -6.48
CA SER A 79 -10.49 -20.89 -7.13
C SER A 79 -10.36 -22.40 -6.96
N LEU A 80 -10.81 -22.94 -5.82
CA LEU A 80 -10.82 -24.39 -5.56
C LEU A 80 -11.87 -25.12 -6.40
N ASN A 81 -13.03 -24.49 -6.62
CA ASN A 81 -14.09 -25.06 -7.45
C ASN A 81 -13.79 -24.98 -8.96
N GLU A 82 -12.88 -24.10 -9.39
CA GLU A 82 -12.42 -24.04 -10.79
C GLU A 82 -11.32 -25.08 -11.11
N GLU A 83 -10.66 -25.64 -10.09
CA GLU A 83 -9.67 -26.71 -10.24
C GLU A 83 -10.27 -28.13 -10.19
N GLU A 84 -11.56 -28.29 -9.85
CA GLU A 84 -12.34 -29.54 -9.97
C GLU A 84 -13.11 -29.66 -11.31
#